data_AF-A0A850KEN0-F1
#
_entry.id   AF-A0A850KEN0-F1
#
_cell.length_a   1.000
_cell.length_b   1.000
_cell.length_c   1.000
_cell.angle_alpha   90.00
_cell.angle_beta   90.00
_cell.angle_gamma   90.00
#
_symmetry.space_group_name_H-M   'P 1'
#
loop_
_entity.id
_entity.type
_entity.pdbx_description
1 polymer ?
#
loop_
_entity_poly.entity_id
_entity_poly.type
_entity_poly.pdbx_seq_one_letter_code
_entity_poly.pdbx_strand_id
1 'polypeptide(L)'
;MSVPAQAADFCDMNTTLASYSAAFKRKARGDVENAFQSFKKMAEAAVAPAQRHVAQYYLEESHEDMAIEKGIMWAQLAAWGGDLDAQKILKSAIAASRYSVVDMGRAWARDWRPQKQDCYGSAQTKTDDTDSAAVGRFPIIRSDGVSDEDFVKFGLRLQEALLIVDQTAPYFSSLVELIPAFEVIPGEGSDRYIQWEEDKDWVQVSIGYLHDDTVRQLSYALVLAVQRHLFDKIDDATFVDQISGRYGPIKIYGSLYGDTKSREFVDLFQKAIKHARELPLVLRDKVNFLDEIYYMPPSRYHVSSLSNHNIFASYDYKRSKPNKRMMLVWKKLAFEDEDQIVLELVKMGAQAQQQAMIEGMRGKMEGKKREDAILKALEGDMSAVQNMFTKQASKQKDLLDEWQQKGPDGIEKLYCEAVYAQVQAAVALKMGQLRVSRAINFKGCKKARAAWRTYLNNKE
;
A
#
# COMPACT_ATOMS: atom_id res chain seq x y z
N MET A 1 26.19 -34.48 -1.38
CA MET A 1 25.19 -34.93 -0.39
C MET A 1 24.05 -33.95 -0.41
N SER A 2 22.93 -34.33 -1.04
CA SER A 2 21.71 -33.55 -1.14
C SER A 2 20.92 -33.64 0.16
N VAL A 3 20.69 -32.51 0.81
CA VAL A 3 19.81 -32.43 1.99
C VAL A 3 18.39 -32.75 1.52
N PRO A 4 17.68 -33.72 2.14
CA PRO A 4 16.28 -33.93 1.84
C PRO A 4 15.47 -32.82 2.52
N ALA A 5 14.87 -31.94 1.72
CA ALA A 5 13.81 -31.05 2.19
C ALA A 5 12.57 -31.91 2.48
N GLN A 6 12.45 -32.37 3.72
CA GLN A 6 11.32 -33.12 4.23
C GLN A 6 10.40 -32.18 5.01
N ALA A 7 9.23 -31.89 4.43
CA ALA A 7 7.93 -31.76 5.10
C ALA A 7 7.82 -30.71 6.23
N ALA A 8 8.17 -29.45 5.93
CA ALA A 8 7.77 -28.27 6.73
C ALA A 8 7.26 -27.13 5.81
N ASP A 9 6.68 -27.53 4.67
CA ASP A 9 6.79 -26.82 3.41
C ASP A 9 5.84 -25.59 3.35
N PHE A 10 6.36 -24.35 3.43
CA PHE A 10 5.72 -23.02 3.18
C PHE A 10 5.33 -22.13 4.38
N CYS A 11 6.14 -22.14 5.45
CA CYS A 11 5.86 -21.34 6.66
C CYS A 11 6.35 -19.90 6.65
N ASP A 12 6.97 -19.48 5.55
CA ASP A 12 7.42 -18.11 5.34
C ASP A 12 7.32 -17.74 3.86
N MET A 13 7.24 -16.42 3.61
CA MET A 13 7.12 -15.86 2.26
C MET A 13 8.28 -16.29 1.36
N ASN A 14 9.52 -16.30 1.85
CA ASN A 14 10.71 -16.58 1.05
C ASN A 14 10.77 -18.03 0.59
N THR A 15 10.49 -18.98 1.48
CA THR A 15 10.39 -20.42 1.15
C THR A 15 9.27 -20.68 0.14
N THR A 16 8.13 -20.00 0.28
CA THR A 16 7.00 -20.10 -0.66
C THR A 16 7.40 -19.61 -2.04
N LEU A 17 7.99 -18.41 -2.14
CA LEU A 17 8.44 -17.82 -3.41
C LEU A 17 9.55 -18.66 -4.06
N ALA A 18 10.52 -19.16 -3.29
CA ALA A 18 11.59 -20.00 -3.80
C ALA A 18 11.03 -21.32 -4.39
N SER A 19 10.06 -21.92 -3.70
CA SER A 19 9.40 -23.14 -4.15
C SER A 19 8.55 -22.93 -5.39
N TYR A 20 7.85 -21.79 -5.48
CA TYR A 20 7.13 -21.39 -6.68
C TYR A 20 8.09 -21.23 -7.88
N SER A 21 9.18 -20.47 -7.71
CA SER A 21 10.19 -20.27 -8.76
C SER A 21 10.81 -21.61 -9.22
N ALA A 22 11.08 -22.53 -8.29
CA ALA A 22 11.59 -23.85 -8.61
C ALA A 22 10.59 -24.69 -9.42
N ALA A 23 9.32 -24.70 -9.03
CA ALA A 23 8.24 -25.38 -9.75
C ALA A 23 8.06 -24.81 -11.17
N PHE A 24 8.07 -23.48 -11.29
CA PHE A 24 7.96 -22.79 -12.58
C PHE A 24 9.13 -23.13 -13.52
N LYS A 25 10.37 -23.14 -12.99
CA LYS A 25 11.56 -23.56 -13.76
C LYS A 25 11.51 -25.04 -14.18
N ARG A 26 10.99 -25.93 -13.34
CA ARG A 26 10.78 -27.35 -13.70
C ARG A 26 9.80 -27.49 -14.86
N LYS A 27 8.64 -26.82 -14.77
CA LYS A 27 7.65 -26.78 -15.85
C LYS A 27 8.27 -26.29 -17.16
N ALA A 28 9.04 -25.20 -17.11
CA ALA A 28 9.70 -24.64 -18.30
C ALA A 28 10.74 -25.59 -18.94
N ARG A 29 11.24 -26.60 -18.20
CA ARG A 29 12.17 -27.64 -18.69
C ARG A 29 11.47 -28.92 -19.14
N GLY A 30 10.14 -28.94 -19.14
CA GLY A 30 9.35 -30.12 -19.51
C GLY A 30 9.13 -31.13 -18.39
N ASP A 31 9.58 -30.86 -17.15
CA ASP A 31 9.33 -31.69 -15.98
C ASP A 31 7.96 -31.36 -15.37
N VAL A 32 6.91 -31.61 -16.16
CA VAL A 32 5.52 -31.16 -15.88
C VAL A 32 4.95 -31.84 -14.63
N GLU A 33 5.18 -33.13 -14.45
CA GLU A 33 4.62 -33.89 -13.33
C GLU A 33 5.18 -33.41 -11.98
N ASN A 34 6.51 -33.31 -11.85
CA ASN A 34 7.10 -32.82 -10.61
C ASN A 34 6.78 -31.34 -10.35
N ALA A 35 6.62 -30.54 -11.40
CA ALA A 35 6.15 -29.17 -11.27
C ALA A 35 4.70 -29.13 -10.76
N PHE A 36 3.81 -29.96 -11.31
CA PHE A 36 2.42 -30.09 -10.88
C PHE A 36 2.33 -30.47 -9.40
N GLN A 37 3.06 -31.50 -8.96
CA GLN A 37 3.08 -31.89 -7.54
C GLN A 37 3.55 -30.75 -6.62
N SER A 38 4.54 -29.97 -7.08
CA SER A 38 5.04 -28.81 -6.34
C SER A 38 3.97 -27.70 -6.26
N PHE A 39 3.35 -27.36 -7.40
CA PHE A 39 2.26 -26.39 -7.44
C PHE A 39 1.06 -26.83 -6.60
N LYS A 40 0.72 -28.12 -6.60
CA LYS A 40 -0.40 -28.67 -5.84
C LYS A 40 -0.26 -28.42 -4.35
N LYS A 41 0.92 -28.66 -3.77
CA LYS A 41 1.17 -28.38 -2.35
C LYS A 41 0.97 -26.90 -2.00
N MET A 42 1.47 -25.97 -2.84
CA MET A 42 1.27 -24.53 -2.63
C MET A 42 -0.19 -24.10 -2.87
N ALA A 43 -0.86 -24.73 -3.82
CA ALA A 43 -2.27 -24.50 -4.13
C ALA A 43 -3.18 -24.91 -2.96
N GLU A 44 -2.84 -26.01 -2.29
CA GLU A 44 -3.46 -26.48 -1.05
C GLU A 44 -3.26 -25.47 0.11
N ALA A 45 -2.17 -24.70 0.09
CA ALA A 45 -1.90 -23.59 1.02
C ALA A 45 -2.48 -22.23 0.57
N ALA A 46 -3.40 -22.21 -0.41
CA ALA A 46 -4.07 -21.03 -0.95
C ALA A 46 -3.22 -20.06 -1.81
N VAL A 47 -2.06 -20.49 -2.32
CA VAL A 47 -1.26 -19.66 -3.25
C VAL A 47 -1.95 -19.62 -4.62
N ALA A 48 -2.64 -18.52 -4.91
CA ALA A 48 -3.47 -18.39 -6.12
C ALA A 48 -2.72 -18.61 -7.45
N PRO A 49 -1.50 -18.11 -7.67
CA PRO A 49 -0.74 -18.43 -8.89
C PRO A 49 -0.41 -19.93 -9.03
N ALA A 50 -0.20 -20.64 -7.92
CA ALA A 50 0.00 -22.09 -7.95
C ALA A 50 -1.31 -22.82 -8.26
N GLN A 51 -2.44 -22.38 -7.67
CA GLN A 51 -3.78 -22.89 -8.01
C GLN A 51 -4.08 -22.74 -9.51
N ARG A 52 -3.68 -21.63 -10.15
CA ARG A 52 -3.77 -21.46 -11.61
C ARG A 52 -3.02 -22.56 -12.37
N HIS A 53 -1.79 -22.88 -11.97
CA HIS A 53 -1.02 -23.93 -12.65
C HIS A 53 -1.59 -25.33 -12.44
N VAL A 54 -2.13 -25.61 -11.26
CA VAL A 54 -2.88 -26.86 -10.99
C VAL A 54 -4.13 -26.93 -11.87
N ALA A 55 -4.84 -25.81 -12.05
CA ALA A 55 -5.98 -25.75 -12.96
C ALA A 55 -5.58 -26.04 -14.41
N GLN A 56 -4.48 -25.45 -14.89
CA GLN A 56 -3.96 -25.70 -16.24
C GLN A 56 -3.65 -27.18 -16.46
N TYR A 57 -3.01 -27.82 -15.49
CA TYR A 57 -2.70 -29.26 -15.57
C TYR A 57 -3.96 -30.11 -15.74
N TYR A 58 -5.00 -29.88 -14.93
CA TYR A 58 -6.25 -30.65 -15.03
C TYR A 58 -7.08 -30.38 -16.29
N LEU A 59 -6.83 -29.26 -16.98
CA LEU A 59 -7.54 -28.87 -18.20
C LEU A 59 -6.81 -29.25 -19.49
N GLU A 60 -5.58 -29.76 -19.39
CA GLU A 60 -4.78 -30.13 -20.55
C GLU A 60 -5.13 -31.57 -20.99
N GLU A 61 -5.69 -31.69 -22.20
CA GLU A 61 -6.29 -32.93 -22.73
C GLU A 61 -5.31 -34.09 -22.89
N SER A 62 -4.00 -33.81 -22.93
CA SER A 62 -2.97 -34.85 -23.08
C SER A 62 -2.67 -35.63 -21.81
N HIS A 63 -3.19 -35.22 -20.65
CA HIS A 63 -2.90 -35.89 -19.38
C HIS A 63 -3.98 -36.92 -19.04
N GLU A 64 -3.53 -38.08 -18.55
CA GLU A 64 -4.43 -39.15 -18.08
C GLU A 64 -5.32 -38.70 -16.90
N ASP A 65 -4.83 -37.73 -16.12
CA ASP A 65 -5.52 -37.14 -14.97
C ASP A 65 -6.48 -35.99 -15.32
N MET A 66 -6.73 -35.71 -16.60
CA MET A 66 -7.63 -34.63 -17.04
C MET A 66 -8.99 -34.74 -16.32
N ALA A 67 -9.38 -33.65 -15.66
CA ALA A 67 -10.62 -33.57 -14.90
C ALA A 67 -11.13 -32.13 -14.92
N ILE A 68 -12.03 -31.82 -15.86
CA ILE A 68 -12.49 -30.46 -16.14
C ILE A 68 -13.09 -29.81 -14.88
N GLU A 69 -13.84 -30.55 -14.09
CA GLU A 69 -14.40 -30.08 -12.83
C GLU A 69 -13.34 -29.67 -11.79
N LYS A 70 -12.21 -30.38 -11.71
CA LYS A 70 -11.07 -30.01 -10.85
C LYS A 70 -10.36 -28.78 -11.42
N GLY A 71 -10.21 -28.72 -12.74
CA GLY A 71 -9.70 -27.54 -13.44
C GLY A 71 -10.50 -26.28 -13.14
N ILE A 72 -11.83 -26.37 -13.25
CA ILE A 72 -12.76 -25.28 -12.91
C ILE A 72 -12.64 -24.91 -11.43
N MET A 73 -12.59 -25.90 -10.52
CA MET A 73 -12.45 -25.66 -9.09
C MET A 73 -11.20 -24.83 -8.78
N TRP A 74 -10.03 -25.28 -9.24
CA TRP A 74 -8.76 -24.61 -8.98
C TRP A 74 -8.66 -23.23 -9.66
N ALA A 75 -9.17 -23.10 -10.90
CA ALA A 75 -9.22 -21.81 -11.57
C ALA A 75 -10.16 -20.83 -10.84
N GLN A 76 -11.26 -21.32 -10.25
CA GLN A 76 -12.19 -20.52 -9.45
C GLN A 76 -11.55 -20.00 -8.16
N LEU A 77 -10.80 -20.85 -7.45
CA LEU A 77 -10.06 -20.46 -6.24
C LEU A 77 -8.99 -19.41 -6.55
N ALA A 78 -8.19 -19.64 -7.60
CA ALA A 78 -7.17 -18.70 -8.05
C ALA A 78 -7.78 -17.36 -8.47
N ALA A 79 -8.91 -17.38 -9.18
CA ALA A 79 -9.64 -16.18 -9.58
C ALA A 79 -10.19 -15.38 -8.38
N TRP A 80 -10.69 -16.06 -7.33
CA TRP A 80 -11.07 -15.41 -6.07
C TRP A 80 -9.86 -14.82 -5.34
N GLY A 81 -8.68 -15.44 -5.51
CA GLY A 81 -7.41 -14.95 -4.99
C GLY A 81 -6.79 -13.82 -5.83
N GLY A 82 -7.52 -13.33 -6.84
CA GLY A 82 -7.12 -12.20 -7.67
C GLY A 82 -6.21 -12.54 -8.85
N ASP A 83 -5.99 -13.81 -9.20
CA ASP A 83 -5.17 -14.14 -10.37
C ASP A 83 -5.89 -13.83 -11.69
N LEU A 84 -5.35 -12.87 -12.47
CA LEU A 84 -5.93 -12.43 -13.75
C LEU A 84 -6.00 -13.54 -14.80
N ASP A 85 -4.96 -14.38 -14.89
CA ASP A 85 -4.91 -15.43 -15.90
C ASP A 85 -5.81 -16.61 -15.52
N ALA A 86 -5.95 -16.89 -14.22
CA ALA A 86 -6.95 -17.83 -13.73
C ALA A 86 -8.38 -17.38 -14.09
N GLN A 87 -8.69 -16.09 -14.01
CA GLN A 87 -10.00 -15.57 -14.45
C GLN A 87 -10.27 -15.87 -15.94
N LYS A 88 -9.24 -15.73 -16.80
CA LYS A 88 -9.35 -16.07 -18.23
C LYS A 88 -9.54 -17.58 -18.43
N ILE A 89 -8.73 -18.40 -17.75
CA ILE A 89 -8.82 -19.87 -17.81
C ILE A 89 -10.20 -20.34 -17.36
N LEU A 90 -10.70 -19.82 -16.23
CA LEU A 90 -12.03 -20.14 -15.71
C LEU A 90 -13.12 -19.80 -16.73
N LYS A 91 -13.06 -18.61 -17.35
CA LYS A 91 -14.04 -18.19 -18.36
C LYS A 91 -14.05 -19.14 -19.56
N SER A 92 -12.88 -19.51 -20.07
CA SER A 92 -12.75 -20.45 -21.19
C SER A 92 -13.25 -21.85 -20.83
N ALA A 93 -12.86 -22.36 -19.66
CA ALA A 93 -13.28 -23.67 -19.19
C ALA A 93 -14.81 -23.75 -19.02
N ILE A 94 -15.44 -22.71 -18.47
CA ILE A 94 -16.91 -22.64 -18.35
C ILE A 94 -17.58 -22.63 -19.73
N ALA A 95 -17.06 -21.85 -20.68
CA ALA A 95 -17.65 -21.75 -22.01
C ALA A 95 -17.57 -23.06 -22.81
N ALA A 96 -16.53 -23.86 -22.58
CA ALA A 96 -16.33 -25.15 -23.23
C ALA A 96 -17.05 -26.32 -22.52
N SER A 97 -17.57 -26.11 -21.31
CA SER A 97 -18.09 -27.18 -20.45
C SER A 97 -19.61 -27.27 -20.44
N ARG A 98 -20.12 -28.48 -20.19
CA ARG A 98 -21.54 -28.68 -19.86
C ARG A 98 -21.86 -28.07 -18.50
N TYR A 99 -23.08 -27.57 -18.34
CA TYR A 99 -23.54 -26.94 -17.11
C TYR A 99 -23.30 -27.78 -15.85
N SER A 100 -23.55 -29.09 -15.89
CA SER A 100 -23.37 -29.99 -14.75
C SER A 100 -21.91 -30.06 -14.26
N VAL A 101 -20.94 -30.00 -15.19
CA VAL A 101 -19.50 -29.99 -14.87
C VAL A 101 -19.12 -28.66 -14.22
N VAL A 102 -19.63 -27.55 -14.76
CA VAL A 102 -19.41 -26.20 -14.20
C VAL A 102 -19.98 -26.10 -12.79
N ASP A 103 -21.20 -26.59 -12.57
CA ASP A 103 -21.85 -26.53 -11.27
C ASP A 103 -21.10 -27.36 -10.22
N MET A 104 -20.67 -28.58 -10.59
CA MET A 104 -19.86 -29.43 -9.72
C MET A 104 -18.52 -28.79 -9.34
N GLY A 105 -17.76 -28.27 -10.32
CA GLY A 105 -16.47 -27.60 -10.03
C GLY A 105 -16.63 -26.36 -9.14
N ARG A 106 -17.70 -25.57 -9.34
CA ARG A 106 -18.03 -24.43 -8.48
C ARG A 106 -18.48 -24.85 -7.08
N ALA A 107 -19.23 -25.95 -6.95
CA ALA A 107 -19.61 -26.49 -5.65
C ALA A 107 -18.37 -26.90 -4.86
N TRP A 108 -17.46 -27.65 -5.48
CA TRP A 108 -16.20 -28.03 -4.85
C TRP A 108 -15.37 -26.82 -4.43
N ALA A 109 -15.31 -25.76 -5.24
CA ALA A 109 -14.58 -24.55 -4.88
C ALA A 109 -15.20 -23.84 -3.66
N ARG A 110 -16.53 -23.83 -3.52
CA ARG A 110 -17.20 -23.24 -2.35
C ARG A 110 -16.90 -24.02 -1.06
N ASP A 111 -16.84 -25.33 -1.15
CA ASP A 111 -16.63 -26.24 -0.01
C ASP A 111 -15.14 -26.39 0.36
N TRP A 112 -14.24 -26.09 -0.58
CA TRP A 112 -12.80 -26.18 -0.38
C TRP A 112 -12.31 -25.22 0.73
N ARG A 113 -11.36 -25.70 1.54
CA ARG A 113 -10.64 -24.92 2.54
C ARG A 113 -9.15 -25.19 2.42
N PRO A 114 -8.28 -24.19 2.69
CA PRO A 114 -6.85 -24.39 2.66
C PRO A 114 -6.42 -25.38 3.72
N GLN A 115 -5.39 -26.15 3.39
CA GLN A 115 -4.73 -26.99 4.37
C GLN A 115 -3.99 -26.07 5.36
N LYS A 116 -4.34 -26.19 6.65
CA LYS A 116 -3.59 -25.51 7.70
C LYS A 116 -2.20 -26.07 7.75
N GLN A 117 -1.21 -25.20 7.61
CA GLN A 117 0.17 -25.57 7.80
C GLN A 117 0.49 -25.50 9.29
N ASP A 118 0.97 -26.60 9.86
CA ASP A 118 1.49 -26.60 11.22
C ASP A 118 2.91 -26.04 11.20
N CYS A 119 2.97 -24.72 11.10
CA CYS A 119 4.23 -24.06 10.78
C CYS A 119 5.20 -23.97 11.95
N TYR A 120 4.71 -24.13 13.19
CA TYR A 120 5.52 -23.92 14.38
C TYR A 120 5.02 -24.73 15.56
N GLY A 121 5.94 -25.42 16.24
CA GLY A 121 5.75 -25.85 17.62
C GLY A 121 5.66 -24.63 18.54
N SER A 122 4.81 -24.70 19.56
CA SER A 122 4.33 -23.61 20.44
C SER A 122 5.37 -22.86 21.30
N ALA A 123 6.61 -22.67 20.84
CA ALA A 123 7.64 -21.95 21.58
C ALA A 123 7.42 -20.43 21.45
N GLN A 124 6.74 -19.85 22.42
CA GLN A 124 6.72 -18.39 22.61
C GLN A 124 8.12 -17.94 23.03
N THR A 125 8.82 -17.20 22.18
CA THR A 125 9.97 -16.41 22.60
C THR A 125 9.45 -15.25 23.43
N LYS A 126 9.70 -15.29 24.75
CA LYS A 126 9.58 -14.11 25.59
C LYS A 126 10.66 -13.11 25.17
N THR A 127 10.27 -11.92 24.75
CA THR A 127 11.16 -10.79 24.55
C THR A 127 11.04 -9.87 25.77
N ASP A 128 12.19 -9.50 26.37
CA ASP A 128 12.25 -8.59 27.53
C ASP A 128 12.30 -7.10 27.10
N ASP A 129 11.99 -6.79 25.84
CA ASP A 129 12.07 -5.44 25.28
C ASP A 129 10.68 -4.80 25.19
N THR A 130 10.52 -3.62 25.79
CA THR A 130 9.27 -2.84 25.83
C THR A 130 8.75 -2.42 24.46
N ASP A 131 9.61 -2.38 23.45
CA ASP A 131 9.24 -2.03 22.07
C ASP A 131 8.86 -3.25 21.22
N SER A 132 8.83 -4.43 21.82
CA SER A 132 8.44 -5.68 21.16
C SER A 132 7.42 -6.45 21.99
N ALA A 133 6.51 -7.13 21.32
CA ALA A 133 5.65 -8.13 21.93
C ALA A 133 5.41 -9.27 20.94
N ALA A 134 4.61 -10.26 21.33
CA ALA A 134 4.20 -11.34 20.46
C ALA A 134 2.68 -11.50 20.49
N VAL A 135 2.08 -11.65 19.32
CA VAL A 135 0.68 -12.02 19.16
C VAL A 135 0.62 -13.42 18.56
N GLY A 136 0.32 -14.41 19.39
CA GLY A 136 0.48 -15.81 19.01
C GLY A 136 1.96 -16.09 18.72
N ARG A 137 2.28 -16.33 17.45
CA ARG A 137 3.66 -16.53 16.98
C ARG A 137 4.28 -15.30 16.32
N PHE A 138 3.49 -14.27 16.05
CA PHE A 138 3.95 -13.12 15.27
C PHE A 138 4.64 -12.12 16.19
N PRO A 139 5.94 -11.83 15.99
CA PRO A 139 6.56 -10.68 16.61
C PRO A 139 5.82 -9.41 16.16
N ILE A 140 5.52 -8.55 17.12
CA ILE A 140 5.02 -7.20 16.86
C ILE A 140 6.03 -6.19 17.39
N ILE A 141 6.40 -5.24 16.55
CA ILE A 141 7.36 -4.19 16.83
C ILE A 141 6.62 -2.87 16.90
N ARG A 142 6.89 -2.09 17.94
CA ARG A 142 6.34 -0.75 18.09
C ARG A 142 7.21 0.25 17.34
N SER A 143 6.62 1.08 16.48
CA SER A 143 7.34 2.22 15.89
C SER A 143 7.29 3.44 16.81
N ASP A 144 8.24 4.36 16.60
CA ASP A 144 8.27 5.66 17.27
C ASP A 144 6.94 6.41 17.13
N GLY A 145 6.43 6.94 18.24
CA GLY A 145 5.20 7.72 18.30
C GLY A 145 3.93 6.91 18.58
N VAL A 146 4.03 5.60 18.75
CA VAL A 146 2.94 4.77 19.29
C VAL A 146 3.07 4.68 20.81
N SER A 147 2.02 5.02 21.56
CA SER A 147 2.04 4.93 23.02
C SER A 147 2.09 3.47 23.50
N ASP A 148 2.61 3.20 24.70
CA ASP A 148 2.60 1.85 25.29
C ASP A 148 1.17 1.30 25.38
N GLU A 149 0.23 2.15 25.77
CA GLU A 149 -1.18 1.80 25.91
C GLU A 149 -1.81 1.41 24.57
N ASP A 150 -1.60 2.20 23.52
CA ASP A 150 -2.13 1.90 22.19
C ASP A 150 -1.47 0.66 21.59
N PHE A 151 -0.17 0.45 21.84
CA PHE A 151 0.54 -0.74 21.38
C PHE A 151 -0.04 -2.02 22.01
N VAL A 152 -0.28 -2.02 23.33
CA VAL A 152 -0.91 -3.16 24.03
C VAL A 152 -2.33 -3.40 23.52
N LYS A 153 -3.15 -2.35 23.40
CA LYS A 153 -4.51 -2.46 22.83
C LYS A 153 -4.47 -3.02 21.42
N PHE A 154 -3.51 -2.58 20.61
CA PHE A 154 -3.36 -3.05 19.24
C PHE A 154 -2.96 -4.52 19.19
N GLY A 155 -2.06 -4.98 20.08
CA GLY A 155 -1.71 -6.39 20.20
C GLY A 155 -2.94 -7.28 20.44
N LEU A 156 -3.82 -6.89 21.37
CA LEU A 156 -5.08 -7.60 21.62
C LEU A 156 -6.01 -7.58 20.39
N ARG A 157 -6.13 -6.42 19.73
CA ARG A 157 -6.94 -6.25 18.52
C ARG A 157 -6.44 -7.11 17.37
N LEU A 158 -5.13 -7.21 17.19
CA LEU A 158 -4.50 -8.05 16.20
C LEU A 158 -4.76 -9.54 16.51
N GLN A 159 -4.67 -9.94 17.79
CA GLN A 159 -4.98 -11.30 18.21
C GLN A 159 -6.41 -11.70 17.81
N GLU A 160 -7.38 -10.84 18.12
CA GLU A 160 -8.78 -11.01 17.73
C GLU A 160 -8.94 -11.13 16.21
N ALA A 161 -8.26 -10.27 15.43
CA ALA A 161 -8.31 -10.30 13.97
C ALA A 161 -7.76 -11.60 13.37
N LEU A 162 -6.67 -12.12 13.94
CA LEU A 162 -6.07 -13.40 13.57
C LEU A 162 -6.98 -14.58 13.92
N LEU A 163 -7.66 -14.55 15.06
CA LEU A 163 -8.59 -15.62 15.47
C LEU A 163 -9.79 -15.78 14.54
N ILE A 164 -10.22 -14.71 13.85
CA ILE A 164 -11.38 -14.73 12.97
C ILE A 164 -11.03 -14.84 11.47
N VAL A 165 -9.75 -14.96 11.10
CA VAL A 165 -9.32 -14.94 9.69
C VAL A 165 -9.99 -16.03 8.85
N ASP A 166 -10.19 -17.22 9.42
CA ASP A 166 -10.90 -18.33 8.77
C ASP A 166 -12.37 -17.98 8.45
N GLN A 167 -12.97 -17.06 9.19
CA GLN A 167 -14.36 -16.61 8.98
C GLN A 167 -14.43 -15.46 7.97
N THR A 168 -13.42 -14.59 7.96
CA THR A 168 -13.39 -13.39 7.11
C THR A 168 -12.90 -13.68 5.70
N ALA A 169 -11.92 -14.57 5.56
CA ALA A 169 -11.28 -14.96 4.31
C ALA A 169 -11.05 -16.48 4.26
N PRO A 170 -12.11 -17.31 4.24
CA PRO A 170 -12.03 -18.77 4.41
C PRO A 170 -11.18 -19.49 3.37
N TYR A 171 -10.94 -18.88 2.21
CA TYR A 171 -10.14 -19.46 1.13
C TYR A 171 -8.66 -19.07 1.17
N PHE A 172 -8.30 -18.08 1.99
CA PHE A 172 -6.96 -17.45 1.97
C PHE A 172 -6.39 -17.25 3.38
N SER A 173 -7.03 -17.80 4.41
CA SER A 173 -6.62 -17.62 5.80
C SER A 173 -5.20 -18.10 6.07
N SER A 174 -4.77 -19.20 5.43
CA SER A 174 -3.41 -19.72 5.51
C SER A 174 -2.34 -18.73 5.03
N LEU A 175 -2.68 -17.75 4.18
CA LEU A 175 -1.70 -16.78 3.70
C LEU A 175 -1.19 -15.86 4.80
N VAL A 176 -1.99 -15.61 5.85
CA VAL A 176 -1.53 -14.82 7.01
C VAL A 176 -0.33 -15.49 7.69
N GLU A 177 -0.18 -16.81 7.52
CA GLU A 177 0.99 -17.52 8.03
C GLU A 177 2.29 -17.14 7.28
N LEU A 178 2.22 -16.47 6.14
CA LEU A 178 3.43 -16.00 5.44
C LEU A 178 4.00 -14.72 6.05
N ILE A 179 3.28 -14.06 6.97
CA ILE A 179 3.73 -12.84 7.62
C ILE A 179 4.81 -13.17 8.65
N PRO A 180 6.03 -12.62 8.53
CA PRO A 180 7.09 -12.91 9.50
C PRO A 180 6.95 -12.08 10.77
N ALA A 181 6.52 -10.82 10.67
CA ALA A 181 6.30 -9.91 11.80
C ALA A 181 5.42 -8.71 11.41
N PHE A 182 4.96 -7.98 12.44
CA PHE A 182 4.19 -6.76 12.30
C PHE A 182 4.97 -5.55 12.84
N GLU A 183 4.88 -4.42 12.16
CA GLU A 183 5.29 -3.12 12.69
C GLU A 183 4.05 -2.27 12.94
N VAL A 184 3.81 -1.91 14.20
CA VAL A 184 2.69 -1.08 14.61
C VAL A 184 3.08 0.38 14.49
N ILE A 185 2.42 1.09 13.56
CA ILE A 185 2.75 2.49 13.23
C ILE A 185 1.70 3.48 13.73
N PRO A 186 2.08 4.74 14.01
CA PRO A 186 1.10 5.75 14.37
C PRO A 186 0.07 5.96 13.26
N GLY A 187 -1.12 6.36 13.66
CA GLY A 187 -2.20 6.72 12.77
C GLY A 187 -3.26 7.50 13.52
N GLU A 188 -3.97 8.35 12.80
CA GLU A 188 -5.01 9.20 13.37
C GLU A 188 -6.34 8.97 12.65
N GLY A 189 -7.43 9.09 13.39
CA GLY A 189 -8.78 9.06 12.83
C GLY A 189 -9.06 7.83 11.97
N SER A 190 -9.34 8.05 10.69
CA SER A 190 -9.67 7.00 9.72
C SER A 190 -8.45 6.39 9.02
N ASP A 191 -7.23 6.59 9.53
CA ASP A 191 -6.02 5.95 9.00
C ASP A 191 -6.13 4.44 9.16
N ARG A 192 -6.09 3.73 8.02
CA ARG A 192 -6.20 2.26 7.96
C ARG A 192 -5.07 1.68 7.13
N TYR A 193 -3.93 2.37 7.15
CA TYR A 193 -2.78 1.94 6.40
C TYR A 193 -2.34 0.55 6.84
N ILE A 194 -2.16 -0.29 5.83
CA ILE A 194 -1.55 -1.60 5.95
C ILE A 194 -0.77 -1.88 4.67
N GLN A 195 0.51 -2.20 4.81
CA GLN A 195 1.34 -2.53 3.66
C GLN A 195 2.54 -3.36 4.09
N TRP A 196 3.03 -4.17 3.16
CA TRP A 196 4.33 -4.80 3.31
C TRP A 196 5.44 -3.75 3.17
N GLU A 197 6.36 -3.72 4.12
CA GLU A 197 7.56 -2.89 4.09
C GLU A 197 8.70 -3.67 3.45
N GLU A 198 9.12 -3.27 2.26
CA GLU A 198 10.09 -4.02 1.44
C GLU A 198 11.46 -4.16 2.12
N ASP A 199 11.88 -3.14 2.87
CA ASP A 199 13.22 -3.11 3.49
C ASP A 199 13.35 -4.08 4.68
N LYS A 200 12.25 -4.27 5.43
CA LYS A 200 12.22 -5.08 6.66
C LYS A 200 11.60 -6.45 6.48
N ASP A 201 10.89 -6.64 5.36
CA ASP A 201 10.06 -7.81 5.08
C ASP A 201 8.90 -8.01 6.06
N TRP A 202 8.39 -6.93 6.67
CA TRP A 202 7.31 -6.99 7.68
C TRP A 202 6.04 -6.32 7.17
N VAL A 203 4.90 -6.60 7.83
CA VAL A 203 3.65 -5.86 7.57
C VAL A 203 3.55 -4.67 8.53
N GLN A 204 3.58 -3.46 7.98
CA GLN A 204 3.24 -2.26 8.72
C GLN A 204 1.73 -2.13 8.86
N VAL A 205 1.26 -1.87 10.08
CA VAL A 205 -0.17 -1.70 10.38
C VAL A 205 -0.39 -0.48 11.26
N SER A 206 -1.27 0.40 10.83
CA SER A 206 -1.62 1.60 11.60
C SER A 206 -2.46 1.27 12.82
N ILE A 207 -2.19 1.94 13.95
CA ILE A 207 -3.05 1.89 15.15
C ILE A 207 -4.47 2.40 14.89
N GLY A 208 -4.75 3.07 13.77
CA GLY A 208 -6.11 3.53 13.48
C GLY A 208 -7.15 2.40 13.41
N TYR A 209 -6.76 1.14 13.15
CA TYR A 209 -7.64 -0.03 13.25
C TYR A 209 -8.24 -0.25 14.67
N LEU A 210 -7.68 0.36 15.72
CA LEU A 210 -8.27 0.39 17.06
C LEU A 210 -9.63 1.11 17.09
N HIS A 211 -9.90 1.99 16.13
CA HIS A 211 -11.13 2.76 16.07
C HIS A 211 -12.24 2.10 15.26
N ASP A 212 -12.03 0.87 14.77
CA ASP A 212 -13.08 0.09 14.12
C ASP A 212 -14.00 -0.58 15.14
N ASP A 213 -15.27 -0.76 14.80
CA ASP A 213 -16.23 -1.49 15.63
C ASP A 213 -15.90 -2.99 15.69
N THR A 214 -15.31 -3.52 14.61
CA THR A 214 -15.03 -4.94 14.47
C THR A 214 -13.64 -5.19 13.91
N VAL A 215 -13.03 -6.31 14.28
CA VAL A 215 -11.73 -6.75 13.74
C VAL A 215 -11.80 -7.31 12.32
N ARG A 216 -13.00 -7.39 11.72
CA ARG A 216 -13.21 -8.02 10.41
C ARG A 216 -12.40 -7.34 9.30
N GLN A 217 -12.33 -6.02 9.32
CA GLN A 217 -11.60 -5.24 8.33
C GLN A 217 -10.10 -5.42 8.47
N LEU A 218 -9.55 -5.39 9.70
CA LEU A 218 -8.15 -5.69 9.95
C LEU A 218 -7.80 -7.11 9.46
N SER A 219 -8.62 -8.10 9.80
CA SER A 219 -8.44 -9.50 9.39
C SER A 219 -8.37 -9.65 7.86
N TYR A 220 -9.30 -9.02 7.14
CA TYR A 220 -9.28 -9.04 5.66
C TYR A 220 -8.11 -8.23 5.08
N ALA A 221 -7.74 -7.11 5.71
CA ALA A 221 -6.61 -6.28 5.31
C ALA A 221 -5.28 -7.04 5.35
N LEU A 222 -5.09 -7.87 6.38
CA LEU A 222 -3.91 -8.73 6.53
C LEU A 222 -3.76 -9.68 5.34
N VAL A 223 -4.82 -10.41 5.01
CA VAL A 223 -4.84 -11.34 3.86
C VAL A 223 -4.54 -10.58 2.57
N LEU A 224 -5.18 -9.44 2.35
CA LEU A 224 -4.98 -8.65 1.13
C LEU A 224 -3.55 -8.11 1.03
N ALA A 225 -2.94 -7.69 2.13
CA ALA A 225 -1.55 -7.23 2.16
C ALA A 225 -0.59 -8.35 1.76
N VAL A 226 -0.80 -9.56 2.26
CA VAL A 226 -0.02 -10.74 1.85
C VAL A 226 -0.22 -11.05 0.37
N GLN A 227 -1.46 -11.08 -0.12
CA GLN A 227 -1.75 -11.34 -1.53
C GLN A 227 -1.03 -10.32 -2.43
N ARG A 228 -1.15 -9.02 -2.14
CA ARG A 228 -0.46 -7.98 -2.89
C ARG A 228 1.04 -8.22 -2.94
N HIS A 229 1.67 -8.51 -1.79
CA HIS A 229 3.10 -8.76 -1.73
C HIS A 229 3.50 -10.01 -2.52
N LEU A 230 2.77 -11.12 -2.32
CA LEU A 230 3.02 -12.39 -3.00
C LEU A 230 2.99 -12.23 -4.52
N PHE A 231 1.97 -11.56 -5.06
CA PHE A 231 1.86 -11.31 -6.49
C PHE A 231 2.89 -10.30 -7.02
N ASP A 232 3.27 -9.28 -6.24
CA ASP A 232 4.34 -8.35 -6.63
C ASP A 232 5.71 -9.06 -6.74
N LYS A 233 5.87 -10.26 -6.16
CA LYS A 233 7.10 -11.08 -6.21
C LYS A 233 7.05 -12.27 -7.19
N ILE A 234 5.91 -12.52 -7.84
CA ILE A 234 5.75 -13.63 -8.79
C ILE A 234 5.65 -13.06 -10.21
N ASP A 235 6.72 -13.24 -10.99
CA ASP A 235 6.89 -12.61 -12.32
C ASP A 235 5.81 -12.99 -13.35
N ASP A 236 5.22 -14.19 -13.25
CA ASP A 236 4.25 -14.71 -14.21
C ASP A 236 2.79 -14.59 -13.74
N ALA A 237 2.56 -13.81 -12.69
CA ALA A 237 1.24 -13.57 -12.11
C ALA A 237 0.88 -12.08 -12.17
N THR A 238 -0.42 -11.79 -12.26
CA THR A 238 -0.94 -10.43 -12.18
C THR A 238 -2.11 -10.40 -11.23
N PHE A 239 -1.99 -9.58 -10.18
CA PHE A 239 -3.04 -9.41 -9.18
C PHE A 239 -4.11 -8.44 -9.66
N VAL A 240 -5.35 -8.93 -9.73
CA VAL A 240 -6.56 -8.14 -9.91
C VAL A 240 -7.06 -7.75 -8.53
N ASP A 241 -6.52 -6.66 -8.02
CA ASP A 241 -6.98 -6.06 -6.77
C ASP A 241 -8.34 -5.40 -6.97
N GLN A 242 -9.36 -5.86 -6.25
CA GLN A 242 -10.73 -5.39 -6.40
C GLN A 242 -10.94 -3.95 -5.93
N ILE A 243 -10.04 -3.43 -5.10
CA ILE A 243 -10.16 -2.09 -4.51
C ILE A 243 -9.01 -1.19 -4.90
N SER A 244 -8.03 -1.64 -5.70
CA SER A 244 -6.94 -0.80 -6.16
C SER A 244 -6.88 -0.71 -7.68
N GLY A 245 -6.15 0.27 -8.16
CA GLY A 245 -5.86 0.46 -9.56
C GLY A 245 -4.50 1.12 -9.75
N ARG A 246 -4.10 1.28 -10.99
CA ARG A 246 -2.88 2.01 -11.36
C ARG A 246 -3.17 2.98 -12.50
N TYR A 247 -2.42 4.08 -12.56
CA TYR A 247 -2.40 4.96 -13.73
C TYR A 247 -0.96 5.38 -14.05
N GLY A 248 -0.35 4.69 -15.02
CA GLY A 248 1.10 4.75 -15.21
C GLY A 248 1.82 4.23 -13.96
N PRO A 249 2.77 4.98 -13.39
CA PRO A 249 3.51 4.55 -12.19
C PRO A 249 2.70 4.71 -10.89
N ILE A 250 1.63 5.52 -10.88
CA ILE A 250 0.90 5.86 -9.66
C ILE A 250 -0.03 4.71 -9.28
N LYS A 251 0.14 4.16 -8.08
CA LYS A 251 -0.76 3.17 -7.48
C LYS A 251 -1.87 3.89 -6.71
N ILE A 252 -3.11 3.43 -6.87
CA ILE A 252 -4.30 4.02 -6.26
C ILE A 252 -4.98 2.94 -5.44
N TYR A 253 -4.99 3.07 -4.12
CA TYR A 253 -5.58 2.14 -3.18
C TYR A 253 -6.89 2.69 -2.67
N GLY A 254 -7.99 2.02 -2.99
CA GLY A 254 -9.29 2.25 -2.41
C GLY A 254 -9.40 1.73 -0.98
N SER A 255 -10.57 1.94 -0.39
CA SER A 255 -10.89 1.56 0.98
C SER A 255 -11.45 0.13 1.03
N LEU A 256 -11.16 -0.60 2.10
CA LEU A 256 -11.68 -1.96 2.35
C LEU A 256 -13.15 -1.96 2.78
N TYR A 257 -13.71 -0.79 3.09
CA TYR A 257 -15.02 -0.65 3.70
C TYR A 257 -16.09 -0.54 2.61
N GLY A 258 -17.09 -1.43 2.65
CA GLY A 258 -18.11 -1.53 1.61
C GLY A 258 -18.98 -0.28 1.42
N ASP A 259 -18.98 0.68 2.36
CA ASP A 259 -19.76 1.92 2.28
C ASP A 259 -19.04 3.09 1.59
N THR A 260 -17.83 2.88 1.08
CA THR A 260 -16.93 3.96 0.62
C THR A 260 -16.86 4.14 -0.90
N LYS A 261 -17.43 3.22 -1.69
CA LYS A 261 -17.43 3.27 -3.16
C LYS A 261 -16.01 3.30 -3.78
N SER A 262 -15.17 2.35 -3.38
CA SER A 262 -13.75 2.29 -3.78
C SER A 262 -13.52 2.21 -5.29
N ARG A 263 -14.41 1.57 -6.04
CA ARG A 263 -14.29 1.48 -7.50
C ARG A 263 -14.48 2.85 -8.15
N GLU A 264 -15.53 3.56 -7.76
CA GLU A 264 -15.79 4.91 -8.23
C GLU A 264 -14.66 5.87 -7.84
N PHE A 265 -14.05 5.68 -6.66
CA PHE A 265 -12.85 6.40 -6.25
C PHE A 265 -11.68 6.15 -7.21
N VAL A 266 -11.34 4.89 -7.48
CA VAL A 266 -10.22 4.54 -8.37
C VAL A 266 -10.47 5.10 -9.77
N ASP A 267 -11.66 4.88 -10.34
CA ASP A 267 -12.02 5.36 -11.68
C ASP A 267 -11.93 6.90 -11.78
N LEU A 268 -12.41 7.62 -10.76
CA LEU A 268 -12.37 9.07 -10.73
C LEU A 268 -10.94 9.61 -10.60
N PHE A 269 -10.11 8.99 -9.76
CA PHE A 269 -8.70 9.38 -9.63
C PHE A 269 -7.90 9.07 -10.90
N GLN A 270 -8.17 7.95 -11.59
CA GLN A 270 -7.55 7.68 -12.88
C GLN A 270 -7.89 8.76 -13.93
N LYS A 271 -9.15 9.20 -13.98
CA LYS A 271 -9.58 10.32 -14.84
C LYS A 271 -8.88 11.63 -14.44
N ALA A 272 -8.85 11.96 -13.15
CA ALA A 272 -8.20 13.17 -12.68
C ALA A 272 -6.69 13.16 -12.96
N ILE A 273 -5.97 12.04 -12.78
CA ILE A 273 -4.55 11.95 -13.14
C ILE A 273 -4.37 12.07 -14.66
N LYS A 274 -5.27 11.49 -15.46
CA LYS A 274 -5.27 11.69 -16.93
C LYS A 274 -5.40 13.16 -17.29
N HIS A 275 -6.37 13.87 -16.72
CA HIS A 275 -6.58 15.29 -16.97
C HIS A 275 -5.42 16.16 -16.44
N ALA A 276 -4.83 15.80 -15.30
CA ALA A 276 -3.63 16.46 -14.80
C ALA A 276 -2.43 16.38 -15.76
N ARG A 277 -2.37 15.39 -16.66
CA ARG A 277 -1.32 15.31 -17.70
C ARG A 277 -1.49 16.34 -18.82
N GLU A 278 -2.65 16.97 -18.93
CA GLU A 278 -2.96 18.04 -19.89
C GLU A 278 -2.55 19.42 -19.36
N LEU A 279 -2.22 19.52 -18.06
CA LEU A 279 -1.70 20.74 -17.46
C LEU A 279 -0.32 21.13 -18.03
N PRO A 280 0.07 22.41 -17.90
CA PRO A 280 1.44 22.85 -18.18
C PRO A 280 2.49 21.96 -17.49
N LEU A 281 3.62 21.73 -18.17
CA LEU A 281 4.69 20.82 -17.74
C LEU A 281 5.05 20.97 -16.25
N VAL A 282 5.22 22.20 -15.78
CA VAL A 282 5.61 22.50 -14.38
C VAL A 282 4.59 21.99 -13.35
N LEU A 283 3.30 21.93 -13.70
CA LEU A 283 2.24 21.43 -12.82
C LEU A 283 2.07 19.92 -12.96
N ARG A 284 2.16 19.41 -14.20
CA ARG A 284 2.14 17.98 -14.48
C ARG A 284 3.26 17.24 -13.73
N ASP A 285 4.47 17.81 -13.74
CA ASP A 285 5.62 17.21 -13.08
C ASP A 285 5.42 17.10 -11.56
N LYS A 286 4.62 18.00 -10.95
CA LYS A 286 4.25 17.87 -9.53
C LYS A 286 3.43 16.62 -9.28
N VAL A 287 2.43 16.34 -10.11
CA VAL A 287 1.61 15.12 -9.96
C VAL A 287 2.46 13.86 -10.13
N ASN A 288 3.47 13.91 -11.00
CA ASN A 288 4.42 12.81 -11.18
C ASN A 288 5.36 12.56 -9.98
N PHE A 289 5.40 13.46 -8.98
CA PHE A 289 6.07 13.17 -7.71
C PHE A 289 5.26 12.26 -6.79
N LEU A 290 4.01 11.92 -7.10
CA LEU A 290 3.22 10.98 -6.30
C LEU A 290 3.39 9.56 -6.81
N ASP A 291 3.64 8.62 -5.90
CA ASP A 291 3.75 7.19 -6.24
C ASP A 291 2.50 6.42 -5.81
N GLU A 292 1.91 6.79 -4.67
CA GLU A 292 0.77 6.07 -4.09
C GLU A 292 -0.30 7.03 -3.56
N ILE A 293 -1.56 6.67 -3.79
CA ILE A 293 -2.74 7.41 -3.31
C ILE A 293 -3.61 6.43 -2.53
N TYR A 294 -3.95 6.75 -1.28
CA TYR A 294 -4.77 5.91 -0.42
C TYR A 294 -6.08 6.58 -0.06
N TYR A 295 -7.18 5.85 -0.22
CA TYR A 295 -8.51 6.29 0.17
C TYR A 295 -8.88 5.76 1.55
N MET A 296 -8.93 6.66 2.52
CA MET A 296 -9.15 6.34 3.94
C MET A 296 -10.27 7.20 4.52
N PRO A 297 -11.49 7.18 3.93
CA PRO A 297 -12.58 7.99 4.46
C PRO A 297 -13.16 7.39 5.74
N PRO A 298 -13.86 8.19 6.57
CA PRO A 298 -14.70 7.66 7.64
C PRO A 298 -15.67 6.60 7.12
N SER A 299 -15.92 5.58 7.92
CA SER A 299 -16.87 4.51 7.61
C SER A 299 -17.88 4.35 8.73
N ARG A 300 -19.04 3.78 8.42
CA ARG A 300 -20.05 3.41 9.43
C ARG A 300 -19.59 2.32 10.41
N TYR A 301 -18.45 1.69 10.14
CA TYR A 301 -17.85 0.65 10.98
C TYR A 301 -16.84 1.22 11.99
N HIS A 302 -16.94 2.51 12.32
CA HIS A 302 -16.04 3.20 13.24
C HIS A 302 -16.75 3.50 14.58
N VAL A 303 -16.07 3.27 15.69
CA VAL A 303 -16.61 3.40 17.08
C VAL A 303 -16.96 4.84 17.41
N SER A 304 -16.24 5.80 16.84
CA SER A 304 -16.56 7.21 16.96
C SER A 304 -17.06 7.74 15.63
N SER A 305 -17.96 8.73 15.67
CA SER A 305 -18.17 9.64 14.56
C SER A 305 -16.87 10.44 14.37
N LEU A 306 -15.83 9.77 13.86
CA LEU A 306 -14.54 10.35 13.61
C LEU A 306 -14.81 11.62 12.81
N SER A 307 -14.36 12.72 13.41
CA SER A 307 -14.69 14.08 13.02
C SER A 307 -14.64 14.20 11.51
N ASN A 308 -15.66 14.80 10.92
CA ASN A 308 -15.62 15.24 9.53
C ASN A 308 -14.27 15.94 9.30
N HIS A 309 -13.31 15.24 8.70
CA HIS A 309 -12.05 15.86 8.34
C HIS A 309 -12.42 16.94 7.32
N ASN A 310 -12.25 18.20 7.73
CA ASN A 310 -12.45 19.34 6.83
C ASN A 310 -11.38 19.35 5.71
N ILE A 311 -10.37 18.49 5.83
CA ILE A 311 -9.30 18.29 4.88
C ILE A 311 -9.70 17.18 3.91
N PHE A 312 -9.68 17.48 2.61
CA PHE A 312 -9.97 16.49 1.57
C PHE A 312 -8.87 15.42 1.51
N ALA A 313 -7.62 15.85 1.40
CA ALA A 313 -6.45 14.99 1.31
C ALA A 313 -5.23 15.62 2.00
N SER A 314 -4.28 14.79 2.41
CA SER A 314 -3.00 15.21 2.97
C SER A 314 -1.84 14.43 2.38
N TYR A 315 -0.66 15.05 2.35
CA TYR A 315 0.56 14.39 1.97
C TYR A 315 1.17 13.72 3.20
N ASP A 316 1.42 12.42 3.12
CA ASP A 316 1.99 11.69 4.24
C ASP A 316 3.51 11.74 4.21
N TYR A 317 4.06 12.81 4.77
CA TYR A 317 5.50 12.99 4.81
C TYR A 317 6.23 12.03 5.77
N LYS A 318 5.52 11.42 6.72
CA LYS A 318 6.10 10.51 7.73
C LYS A 318 6.35 9.13 7.13
N ARG A 319 5.40 8.64 6.32
CA ARG A 319 5.50 7.35 5.62
C ARG A 319 6.12 7.46 4.23
N SER A 320 6.22 8.66 3.67
CA SER A 320 6.87 8.86 2.38
C SER A 320 8.39 8.68 2.45
N LYS A 321 8.94 7.99 1.45
CA LYS A 321 10.36 7.73 1.21
C LYS A 321 10.77 8.26 -0.18
N PRO A 322 12.08 8.31 -0.52
CA PRO A 322 12.54 8.76 -1.84
C PRO A 322 11.87 8.09 -3.05
N ASN A 323 11.56 6.80 -2.93
CA ASN A 323 10.92 5.95 -3.95
C ASN A 323 9.44 5.70 -3.70
N LYS A 324 8.84 6.39 -2.71
CA LYS A 324 7.45 6.15 -2.30
C LYS A 324 6.84 7.42 -1.70
N ARG A 325 6.13 8.19 -2.51
CA ARG A 325 5.48 9.44 -2.13
C ARG A 325 3.97 9.23 -2.03
N MET A 326 3.45 9.42 -0.83
CA MET A 326 2.10 8.98 -0.48
C MET A 326 1.14 10.15 -0.27
N MET A 327 -0.02 10.07 -0.90
CA MET A 327 -1.18 10.93 -0.67
C MET A 327 -2.26 10.12 0.05
N LEU A 328 -2.89 10.72 1.07
CA LEU A 328 -4.03 10.15 1.78
C LEU A 328 -5.27 10.99 1.49
N VAL A 329 -6.38 10.34 1.18
CA VAL A 329 -7.67 10.96 0.88
C VAL A 329 -8.66 10.59 1.98
N TRP A 330 -9.07 11.59 2.76
CA TRP A 330 -9.86 11.41 3.98
C TRP A 330 -11.34 11.65 3.78
N LYS A 331 -11.72 12.37 2.72
CA LYS A 331 -13.12 12.76 2.51
C LYS A 331 -13.81 11.78 1.57
N LYS A 332 -15.03 11.36 1.93
CA LYS A 332 -15.88 10.55 1.04
C LYS A 332 -16.13 11.29 -0.27
N LEU A 333 -15.89 10.62 -1.39
CA LEU A 333 -16.26 11.12 -2.71
C LEU A 333 -17.78 11.01 -2.89
N ALA A 334 -18.48 12.12 -2.66
CA ALA A 334 -19.92 12.21 -2.87
C ALA A 334 -20.27 13.30 -3.89
N PHE A 335 -19.52 14.40 -3.90
CA PHE A 335 -19.85 15.60 -4.68
C PHE A 335 -18.63 16.26 -5.34
N GLU A 336 -17.48 15.63 -5.25
CA GLU A 336 -16.22 16.14 -5.77
C GLU A 336 -16.16 15.94 -7.29
N ASP A 337 -15.82 17.01 -8.00
CA ASP A 337 -15.59 16.97 -9.43
C ASP A 337 -14.12 16.62 -9.74
N GLU A 338 -13.89 16.21 -11.00
CA GLU A 338 -12.57 15.83 -11.49
C GLU A 338 -11.54 16.97 -11.35
N ASP A 339 -11.96 18.21 -11.64
CA ASP A 339 -11.10 19.41 -11.54
C ASP A 339 -10.60 19.62 -10.11
N GLN A 340 -11.48 19.48 -9.11
CA GLN A 340 -11.10 19.60 -7.70
C GLN A 340 -10.06 18.55 -7.31
N ILE A 341 -10.16 17.32 -7.83
CA ILE A 341 -9.17 16.27 -7.56
C ILE A 341 -7.84 16.62 -8.26
N VAL A 342 -7.87 17.17 -9.47
CA VAL A 342 -6.66 17.68 -10.15
C VAL A 342 -5.96 18.74 -9.29
N LEU A 343 -6.71 19.67 -8.69
CA LEU A 343 -6.15 20.68 -7.79
C LEU A 343 -5.43 20.04 -6.60
N GLU A 344 -6.05 19.04 -5.96
CA GLU A 344 -5.47 18.34 -4.81
C GLU A 344 -4.25 17.51 -5.20
N LEU A 345 -4.27 16.81 -6.33
CA LEU A 345 -3.10 16.11 -6.88
C LEU A 345 -1.91 17.06 -7.08
N VAL A 346 -2.14 18.26 -7.63
CA VAL A 346 -1.08 19.26 -7.82
C VAL A 346 -0.54 19.79 -6.49
N LYS A 347 -1.43 20.02 -5.51
CA LYS A 347 -1.02 20.46 -4.16
C LYS A 347 -0.17 19.39 -3.47
N MET A 348 -0.64 18.15 -3.42
CA MET A 348 0.08 17.03 -2.78
C MET A 348 1.40 16.74 -3.50
N GLY A 349 1.40 16.78 -4.84
CA GLY A 349 2.60 16.66 -5.64
C GLY A 349 3.64 17.76 -5.38
N ALA A 350 3.19 19.00 -5.12
CA ALA A 350 4.08 20.07 -4.71
C ALA A 350 4.74 19.79 -3.33
N GLN A 351 3.99 19.19 -2.41
CA GLN A 351 4.51 18.82 -1.09
C GLN A 351 5.49 17.63 -1.17
N ALA A 352 5.22 16.66 -2.03
CA ALA A 352 6.15 15.57 -2.34
C ALA A 352 7.48 16.10 -2.94
N GLN A 353 7.40 17.08 -3.85
CA GLN A 353 8.58 17.77 -4.38
C GLN A 353 9.35 18.52 -3.27
N GLN A 354 8.65 19.17 -2.34
CA GLN A 354 9.27 19.82 -1.19
C GLN A 354 9.98 18.80 -0.29
N GLN A 355 9.40 17.63 -0.05
CA GLN A 355 10.07 16.57 0.71
C GLN A 355 11.38 16.12 0.04
N ALA A 356 11.39 15.95 -1.28
CA ALA A 356 12.62 15.62 -2.00
C ALA A 356 13.71 16.70 -1.81
N MET A 357 13.32 17.98 -1.73
CA MET A 357 14.24 19.07 -1.38
C MET A 357 14.75 18.97 0.07
N ILE A 358 13.87 18.69 1.04
CA ILE A 358 14.21 18.47 2.46
C ILE A 358 15.22 17.32 2.59
N GLU A 359 14.99 16.20 1.92
CA GLU A 359 15.89 15.04 1.91
C GLU A 359 17.25 15.39 1.28
N GLY A 360 17.25 16.12 0.16
CA GLY A 360 18.48 16.61 -0.45
C GLY A 360 19.27 17.57 0.45
N MET A 361 18.59 18.37 1.28
CA MET A 361 19.26 19.20 2.30
C MET A 361 19.84 18.35 3.43
N ARG A 362 19.10 17.35 3.92
CA ARG A 362 19.58 16.40 4.94
C ARG A 362 20.85 15.68 4.48
N GLY A 363 20.84 15.11 3.28
CA GLY A 363 22.00 14.41 2.70
C GLY A 363 23.22 15.32 2.56
N LYS A 364 23.04 16.59 2.14
CA LYS A 364 24.14 17.56 2.09
C LYS A 364 24.71 17.90 3.46
N MET A 365 23.87 18.00 4.49
CA MET A 365 24.35 18.26 5.86
C MET A 365 25.08 17.06 6.45
N GLU A 366 24.61 15.83 6.22
CA GLU A 366 25.27 14.61 6.68
C GLU A 366 26.61 14.40 5.96
N GLY A 367 26.65 14.61 4.63
CA GLY A 367 27.88 14.58 3.84
C GLY A 367 28.91 15.60 4.33
N LYS A 368 28.49 16.84 4.58
CA LYS A 368 29.36 17.89 5.14
C LYS A 368 29.84 17.58 6.54
N LYS A 369 28.99 17.04 7.43
CA LYS A 369 29.45 16.59 8.77
C LYS A 369 30.56 15.54 8.67
N ARG A 370 30.48 14.66 7.68
CA ARG A 370 31.52 13.66 7.40
C ARG A 370 32.80 14.30 6.87
N GLU A 371 32.69 15.24 5.93
CA GLU A 371 33.83 16.02 5.42
C GLU A 371 34.50 16.85 6.53
N ASP A 372 33.71 17.56 7.35
CA ASP A 372 34.18 18.36 8.48
C ASP A 372 34.85 17.50 9.55
N ALA A 373 34.36 16.28 9.79
CA ALA A 373 34.99 15.32 10.69
C ALA A 373 36.36 14.84 10.17
N ILE A 374 36.48 14.67 8.84
CA ILE A 374 37.75 14.31 8.18
C ILE A 374 38.72 15.51 8.21
N LEU A 375 38.26 16.72 7.91
CA LEU A 375 39.08 17.94 7.93
C LEU A 375 39.56 18.31 9.34
N LYS A 376 38.71 18.17 10.36
CA LYS A 376 39.10 18.35 11.77
C LYS A 376 40.14 17.35 12.23
N ALA A 377 40.12 16.13 11.71
CA ALA A 377 41.16 15.15 11.99
C ALA A 377 42.49 15.49 11.31
N LEU A 378 42.47 16.30 10.24
CA LEU A 378 43.64 16.62 9.42
C LEU A 378 44.35 17.93 9.79
N GLU A 379 43.65 18.96 10.29
CA GLU A 379 44.21 20.33 10.21
C GLU A 379 44.56 21.06 11.52
N GLY A 380 44.09 20.68 12.69
CA GLY A 380 44.53 21.31 13.95
C GLY A 380 44.33 22.83 14.11
N ASP A 381 43.70 23.55 13.16
CA ASP A 381 43.31 24.96 13.28
C ASP A 381 42.06 25.28 12.43
N MET A 382 41.06 25.91 13.04
CA MET A 382 39.62 25.78 12.69
C MET A 382 38.83 27.11 12.60
N SER A 383 39.44 28.26 12.83
CA SER A 383 38.67 29.44 13.27
C SER A 383 37.91 30.22 12.17
N ALA A 384 38.34 30.18 10.91
CA ALA A 384 37.74 31.00 9.83
C ALA A 384 36.64 30.29 9.01
N VAL A 385 36.75 28.96 8.83
CA VAL A 385 35.77 28.15 8.10
C VAL A 385 34.49 27.95 8.94
N GLN A 386 34.60 28.00 10.27
CA GLN A 386 33.47 27.78 11.18
C GLN A 386 32.38 28.87 11.07
N ASN A 387 32.69 30.11 10.71
CA ASN A 387 31.75 31.23 10.83
C ASN A 387 30.86 31.48 9.60
N MET A 388 31.25 31.10 8.38
CA MET A 388 30.39 31.22 7.19
C MET A 388 29.44 30.04 7.00
N PHE A 389 29.80 28.87 7.54
CA PHE A 389 28.98 27.66 7.42
C PHE A 389 27.88 27.58 8.50
N THR A 390 27.99 28.30 9.61
CA THR A 390 27.00 28.26 10.71
C THR A 390 25.64 28.84 10.33
N LYS A 391 25.58 29.99 9.64
CA LYS A 391 24.29 30.68 9.42
C LYS A 391 23.39 29.97 8.41
N GLN A 392 23.94 29.47 7.30
CA GLN A 392 23.15 28.73 6.31
C GLN A 392 22.81 27.32 6.79
N ALA A 393 23.75 26.63 7.44
CA ALA A 393 23.48 25.33 8.04
C ALA A 393 22.44 25.43 9.17
N SER A 394 22.47 26.50 9.99
CA SER A 394 21.45 26.75 11.02
C SER A 394 20.07 26.88 10.38
N LYS A 395 19.89 27.73 9.37
CA LYS A 395 18.59 27.89 8.70
C LYS A 395 18.09 26.59 8.06
N GLN A 396 18.99 25.78 7.50
CA GLN A 396 18.63 24.48 6.92
C GLN A 396 18.24 23.48 8.01
N LYS A 397 18.97 23.47 9.12
CA LYS A 397 18.64 22.65 10.29
C LYS A 397 17.29 23.06 10.89
N ASP A 398 17.06 24.36 11.09
CA ASP A 398 15.79 24.89 11.60
C ASP A 398 14.62 24.44 10.72
N LEU A 399 14.78 24.53 9.38
CA LEU A 399 13.75 24.07 8.44
C LEU A 399 13.53 22.55 8.49
N LEU A 400 14.57 21.75 8.68
CA LEU A 400 14.46 20.30 8.81
C LEU A 400 13.78 19.90 10.12
N ASP A 401 14.11 20.57 11.22
CA ASP A 401 13.50 20.37 12.54
C ASP A 401 12.02 20.79 12.49
N GLU A 402 11.71 21.93 11.86
CA GLU A 402 10.32 22.37 11.62
C GLU A 402 9.56 21.39 10.73
N TRP A 403 10.18 20.83 9.68
CA TRP A 403 9.53 19.86 8.80
C TRP A 403 9.16 18.58 9.57
N GLN A 404 10.08 18.08 10.41
CA GLN A 404 9.82 16.90 11.23
C GLN A 404 8.65 17.15 12.20
N GLN A 405 8.63 18.31 12.86
CA GLN A 405 7.63 18.64 13.87
C GLN A 405 6.26 19.01 13.28
N LYS A 406 6.23 19.83 12.23
CA LYS A 406 5.02 20.50 11.74
C LYS A 406 4.51 19.96 10.40
N GLY A 407 5.35 19.25 9.65
CA GLY A 407 5.04 18.79 8.30
C GLY A 407 4.94 19.94 7.27
N PRO A 408 4.57 19.63 6.01
CA PRO A 408 4.53 20.60 4.91
C PRO A 408 3.49 21.70 5.10
N ASP A 409 2.31 21.36 5.64
CA ASP A 409 1.22 22.31 5.86
C ASP A 409 1.48 23.24 7.06
N GLY A 410 2.35 22.85 7.99
CA GLY A 410 2.68 23.64 9.17
C GLY A 410 3.80 24.68 8.95
N ILE A 411 4.48 24.66 7.80
CA ILE A 411 5.48 25.65 7.40
C ILE A 411 4.85 26.60 6.39
N GLU A 412 4.49 27.82 6.83
CA GLU A 412 3.71 28.80 6.03
C GLU A 412 4.27 29.00 4.61
N LYS A 413 5.59 29.10 4.47
CA LYS A 413 6.23 29.27 3.16
C LYS A 413 5.95 28.09 2.22
N LEU A 414 6.14 26.86 2.71
CA LEU A 414 5.95 25.64 1.92
C LEU A 414 4.48 25.42 1.59
N TYR A 415 3.61 25.61 2.59
CA TYR A 415 2.16 25.62 2.40
C TYR A 415 1.74 26.58 1.28
N CYS A 416 2.22 27.83 1.31
CA CYS A 416 1.84 28.82 0.31
C CYS A 416 2.41 28.55 -1.09
N GLU A 417 3.55 27.88 -1.21
CA GLU A 417 4.05 27.39 -2.49
C GLU A 417 3.17 26.28 -3.07
N ALA A 418 2.69 25.36 -2.25
CA ALA A 418 1.77 24.30 -2.67
C ALA A 418 0.40 24.87 -3.08
N VAL A 419 -0.16 25.79 -2.27
CA VAL A 419 -1.41 26.50 -2.60
C VAL A 419 -1.26 27.36 -3.86
N TYR A 420 -0.09 27.97 -4.07
CA TYR A 420 0.18 28.71 -5.31
C TYR A 420 0.15 27.79 -6.53
N ALA A 421 0.74 26.59 -6.45
CA ALA A 421 0.67 25.61 -7.52
C ALA A 421 -0.79 25.16 -7.80
N GLN A 422 -1.58 24.98 -6.75
CA GLN A 422 -3.02 24.70 -6.84
C GLN A 422 -3.78 25.80 -7.61
N VAL A 423 -3.48 27.08 -7.32
CA VAL A 423 -4.08 28.22 -8.05
C VAL A 423 -3.66 28.23 -9.52
N GLN A 424 -2.39 27.95 -9.82
CA GLN A 424 -1.93 27.88 -11.22
C GLN A 424 -2.65 26.76 -11.99
N ALA A 425 -2.93 25.63 -11.35
CA ALA A 425 -3.74 24.57 -11.94
C ALA A 425 -5.18 25.03 -12.17
N ALA A 426 -5.81 25.71 -11.21
CA ALA A 426 -7.16 26.25 -11.37
C ALA A 426 -7.28 27.26 -12.52
N VAL A 427 -6.24 28.09 -12.72
CA VAL A 427 -6.14 29.02 -13.86
C VAL A 427 -6.02 28.24 -15.17
N ALA A 428 -5.15 27.22 -15.23
CA ALA A 428 -4.98 26.38 -16.42
C ALA A 428 -6.26 25.63 -16.81
N LEU A 429 -7.02 25.16 -15.82
CA LEU A 429 -8.33 24.51 -15.97
C LEU A 429 -9.48 25.50 -16.24
N LYS A 430 -9.20 26.81 -16.27
CA LYS A 430 -10.18 27.89 -16.47
C LYS A 430 -11.37 27.83 -15.49
N MET A 431 -11.13 27.39 -14.26
CA MET A 431 -12.19 27.18 -13.27
C MET A 431 -12.94 28.47 -12.92
N GLY A 432 -14.21 28.34 -12.52
CA GLY A 432 -15.04 29.45 -12.03
C GLY A 432 -14.73 29.83 -10.58
N GLN A 433 -14.98 31.10 -10.23
CA GLN A 433 -14.70 31.66 -8.89
C GLN A 433 -15.31 30.84 -7.76
N LEU A 434 -16.58 30.44 -7.87
CA LEU A 434 -17.27 29.68 -6.83
C LEU A 434 -16.62 28.31 -6.56
N ARG A 435 -16.13 27.63 -7.60
CA ARG A 435 -15.43 26.34 -7.45
C ARG A 435 -14.09 26.52 -6.75
N VAL A 436 -13.30 27.51 -7.19
CA VAL A 436 -11.99 27.79 -6.60
C VAL A 436 -12.09 28.24 -5.14
N SER A 437 -13.07 29.06 -4.77
CA SER A 437 -13.26 29.47 -3.38
C SER A 437 -13.64 28.33 -2.44
N ARG A 438 -14.23 27.24 -2.96
CA ARG A 438 -14.58 26.04 -2.18
C ARG A 438 -13.41 25.06 -2.09
N ALA A 439 -12.63 24.94 -3.16
CA ALA A 439 -11.53 23.98 -3.24
C ALA A 439 -10.22 24.49 -2.63
N ILE A 440 -9.91 25.78 -2.75
CA ILE A 440 -8.60 26.33 -2.35
C ILE A 440 -8.71 27.14 -1.06
N ASN A 441 -7.92 26.74 -0.06
CA ASN A 441 -7.73 27.53 1.15
C ASN A 441 -6.61 28.56 0.97
N PHE A 442 -6.97 29.84 0.84
CA PHE A 442 -6.04 30.95 0.63
C PHE A 442 -5.47 31.56 1.93
N LYS A 443 -5.75 30.98 3.11
CA LYS A 443 -5.33 31.53 4.41
C LYS A 443 -3.80 31.68 4.44
N GLY A 444 -3.31 32.87 4.84
CA GLY A 444 -1.88 33.21 4.83
C GLY A 444 -1.26 33.54 3.45
N CYS A 445 -1.77 32.97 2.35
CA CYS A 445 -1.05 33.00 1.07
C CYS A 445 -1.38 34.19 0.15
N LYS A 446 -0.74 35.34 0.41
CA LYS A 446 -0.90 36.57 -0.41
C LYS A 446 -0.56 36.36 -1.89
N LYS A 447 0.51 35.62 -2.20
CA LYS A 447 0.95 35.33 -3.57
C LYS A 447 -0.10 34.56 -4.37
N ALA A 448 -0.68 33.52 -3.77
CA ALA A 448 -1.74 32.72 -4.37
C ALA A 448 -3.01 33.56 -4.64
N ARG A 449 -3.41 34.40 -3.68
CA ARG A 449 -4.55 35.32 -3.86
C ARG A 449 -4.33 36.34 -4.97
N ALA A 450 -3.13 36.92 -5.05
CA ALA A 450 -2.79 37.89 -6.09
C ALA A 450 -2.90 37.26 -7.47
N ALA A 451 -2.30 36.08 -7.68
CA ALA A 451 -2.38 35.35 -8.94
C ALA A 451 -3.82 35.02 -9.34
N TRP A 452 -4.65 34.59 -8.39
CA TRP A 452 -6.06 34.32 -8.67
C TRP A 452 -6.83 35.58 -9.07
N ARG A 453 -6.61 36.71 -8.39
CA ARG A 453 -7.25 38.00 -8.73
C ARG A 453 -6.83 38.49 -10.11
N THR A 454 -5.55 38.37 -10.47
CA THR A 454 -5.07 38.73 -11.81
C THR A 454 -5.79 37.92 -12.89
N TYR A 455 -6.00 36.62 -12.67
CA TYR A 455 -6.76 35.80 -13.61
C TYR A 455 -8.22 36.25 -13.76
N LEU A 456 -8.91 36.56 -12.64
CA LEU A 456 -10.29 37.04 -12.70
C LEU A 456 -10.39 38.37 -13.46
N ASN A 457 -9.50 39.32 -13.18
CA ASN A 457 -9.49 40.64 -13.84
C ASN A 457 -9.21 40.56 -15.35
N ASN A 458 -8.50 39.52 -15.81
CA ASN A 458 -8.20 39.33 -17.23
C ASN A 458 -9.32 38.60 -17.99
N LYS A 459 -10.35 38.10 -17.28
CA LYS A 459 -11.49 37.38 -17.85
C LYS A 459 -12.70 38.29 -18.07
N GLU A 460 -12.79 39.35 -17.28
CA GLU A 460 -13.70 40.50 -17.47
C GLU A 460 -13.20 41.37 -18.63
#